data_AF-A0A817NZ48-F1
#
_entry.id   AF-A0A817NZ48-F1
#
_cell.length_a   1.000
_cell.length_b   1.000
_cell.length_c   1.000
_cell.angle_alpha   90.00
_cell.angle_beta   90.00
_cell.angle_gamma   90.00
#
_symmetry.space_group_name_H-M   'P 1'
#
loop_
_entity.id
_entity.type
_entity.pdbx_description
1 polymer ?
#
loop_
_entity_poly.entity_id
_entity_poly.type
_entity_poly.pdbx_seq_one_letter_code
_entity_poly.pdbx_strand_id
1 'polypeptide(L)'
;MFQSIFCFIFLYIPIATLQRNASASCRLNFLIIIADNLGYTDISPYGSEISTPDLESLASNGGTIFTDFYTASTCSPTRSMLLSGTDYHVAGLGQMSDMIQRYPKLWSGKSGYEGRLND
;
A
#
# COMPACT_ATOMS: atom_id res chain seq x y z
N MET A 1 33.65 41.47 -41.36
CA MET A 1 34.43 40.81 -42.43
C MET A 1 34.86 39.46 -41.90
N PHE A 2 34.55 38.37 -42.64
CA PHE A 2 34.69 36.95 -42.30
C PHE A 2 33.49 36.25 -41.65
N GLN A 3 32.47 36.09 -42.50
CA GLN A 3 31.64 34.90 -42.63
C GLN A 3 32.53 33.65 -42.75
N SER A 4 32.30 32.57 -41.99
CA SER A 4 32.58 31.21 -42.48
C SER A 4 32.16 30.09 -41.51
N ILE A 5 31.28 29.24 -42.02
CA ILE A 5 31.23 27.79 -41.83
C ILE A 5 30.55 27.30 -40.55
N PHE A 6 29.22 27.42 -40.54
CA PHE A 6 28.33 26.46 -39.88
C PHE A 6 28.39 25.14 -40.66
N CYS A 7 29.17 24.17 -40.16
CA CYS A 7 29.19 22.82 -40.72
C CYS A 7 27.97 22.05 -40.20
N PHE A 8 26.85 22.15 -40.90
CA PHE A 8 25.70 21.27 -40.74
C PHE A 8 26.07 19.87 -41.24
N ILE A 9 26.68 19.06 -40.37
CA ILE A 9 26.70 17.61 -40.56
C ILE A 9 25.29 17.13 -40.21
N PHE A 10 24.44 17.05 -41.23
CA PHE A 10 23.21 16.26 -41.18
C PHE A 10 23.63 14.79 -41.08
N LEU A 11 23.87 14.32 -39.85
CA LEU A 11 23.98 12.91 -39.56
C LEU A 11 22.58 12.32 -39.81
N TYR A 12 22.44 11.61 -40.92
CA TYR A 12 21.29 10.77 -41.24
C TYR A 12 21.23 9.66 -40.17
N ILE A 13 20.64 9.96 -39.01
CA ILE A 13 20.26 8.94 -38.05
C ILE A 13 19.03 8.26 -38.66
N PRO A 14 19.09 6.99 -39.09
CA PRO A 14 17.88 6.29 -39.42
C PRO A 14 17.06 6.29 -38.12
N ILE A 15 15.88 6.92 -38.18
CA ILE A 15 14.85 6.75 -37.17
C ILE A 15 14.51 5.26 -37.24
N ALA A 16 15.26 4.44 -36.50
CA ALA A 16 14.82 3.12 -36.13
C ALA A 16 13.57 3.39 -35.32
N THR A 17 12.42 3.19 -35.97
CA THR A 17 11.15 3.05 -35.28
C THR A 17 11.39 2.00 -34.20
N LEU A 18 11.58 2.45 -32.96
CA LEU A 18 11.43 1.62 -31.78
C LEU A 18 10.01 1.10 -31.86
N GLN A 19 9.86 -0.05 -32.48
CA GLN A 19 8.62 -0.78 -32.55
C GLN A 19 8.37 -1.19 -31.10
N ARG A 20 7.58 -0.36 -30.41
CA ARG A 20 7.05 -0.64 -29.08
C ARG A 20 6.24 -1.91 -29.25
N ASN A 21 6.88 -3.05 -29.02
CA ASN A 21 6.19 -4.30 -28.80
C ASN A 21 5.21 -3.99 -27.67
N ALA A 22 3.93 -3.86 -28.03
CA ALA A 22 2.84 -3.87 -27.08
C ALA A 22 2.83 -5.30 -26.54
N SER A 23 3.75 -5.56 -25.60
CA SER A 23 3.77 -6.79 -24.83
C SER A 23 2.37 -6.97 -24.30
N ALA A 24 1.79 -8.15 -24.58
CA ALA A 24 0.48 -8.56 -24.12
C ALA A 24 0.27 -8.02 -22.70
N SER A 25 -0.83 -7.28 -22.50
CA SER A 25 -1.18 -6.70 -21.22
C SER A 25 -1.25 -7.83 -20.18
N CYS A 26 -0.13 -8.12 -19.54
CA CYS A 26 -0.02 -9.06 -18.46
C CYS A 26 -0.76 -8.41 -17.31
N ARG A 27 -2.06 -8.74 -17.20
CA ARG A 27 -2.91 -8.20 -16.16
C ARG A 27 -2.33 -8.66 -14.84
N LEU A 28 -1.77 -7.72 -14.09
CA LEU A 28 -1.20 -7.99 -12.79
C LEU A 28 -2.34 -8.41 -11.84
N ASN A 29 -2.12 -9.51 -11.13
CA ASN A 29 -3.01 -9.96 -10.07
C ASN A 29 -2.40 -9.55 -8.73
N PHE A 30 -3.23 -9.01 -7.85
CA PHE A 30 -2.83 -8.63 -6.50
C PHE A 30 -3.55 -9.53 -5.50
N LEU A 31 -2.81 -10.12 -4.56
CA LEU A 31 -3.33 -10.90 -3.45
C LEU A 31 -2.94 -10.20 -2.15
N ILE A 32 -3.92 -9.83 -1.35
CA ILE A 32 -3.72 -9.20 -0.03
C ILE A 32 -4.14 -10.22 1.02
N ILE A 33 -3.20 -10.66 1.85
CA ILE A 33 -3.43 -11.56 2.99
C ILE A 33 -3.27 -10.74 4.26
N ILE A 34 -4.28 -10.77 5.13
CA ILE A 34 -4.30 -10.05 6.40
C ILE A 34 -4.56 -11.06 7.51
N ALA A 35 -3.71 -11.07 8.53
CA ALA A 35 -3.92 -11.81 9.76
C ALA A 35 -4.44 -10.86 10.85
N ASP A 36 -5.50 -11.25 11.55
CA ASP A 36 -6.05 -10.46 12.65
C ASP A 36 -5.28 -10.74 13.95
N ASN A 37 -4.95 -9.69 14.70
CA ASN A 37 -4.19 -9.74 15.96
C ASN A 37 -2.82 -10.44 15.89
N LEU A 38 -2.15 -10.41 14.73
CA LEU A 38 -0.78 -10.91 14.60
C LEU A 38 0.22 -9.89 15.17
N GLY A 39 1.01 -10.30 16.16
CA GLY A 39 2.08 -9.52 16.76
C GLY A 39 3.30 -9.39 15.86
N TYR A 40 4.10 -8.34 16.10
CA TYR A 40 5.30 -8.05 15.30
C TYR A 40 6.31 -9.21 15.33
N THR A 41 6.51 -9.82 16.49
CA THR A 41 7.49 -10.92 16.69
C THR A 41 6.88 -12.31 16.53
N ASP A 42 5.65 -12.43 16.01
CA ASP A 42 4.95 -13.73 15.97
C ASP A 42 5.41 -14.62 14.80
N ILE A 43 6.04 -14.04 13.77
CA ILE A 43 6.48 -14.78 12.57
C ILE A 43 8.01 -14.77 12.40
N SER A 44 8.52 -15.83 11.78
CA SER A 44 9.96 -16.12 11.67
C SER A 44 10.78 -14.98 11.02
N PRO A 45 10.29 -14.26 9.99
CA PRO A 45 11.01 -13.11 9.42
C PRO A 45 11.31 -11.97 10.41
N TYR A 46 10.61 -11.89 11.54
CA TYR A 46 10.83 -10.91 12.60
C TYR A 46 11.47 -11.51 13.86
N GLY A 47 11.98 -12.75 13.79
CA GLY A 47 12.68 -13.42 14.89
C GLY A 47 11.79 -14.22 15.85
N SER A 48 10.62 -14.67 15.40
CA SER A 48 9.73 -15.53 16.19
C SER A 48 10.37 -16.84 16.61
N GLU A 49 9.95 -17.34 17.77
CA GLU A 49 10.22 -18.70 18.26
C GLU A 49 9.29 -19.76 17.62
N ILE A 50 8.18 -19.34 17.00
CA ILE A 50 7.27 -20.21 16.26
C ILE A 50 7.77 -20.36 14.81
N SER A 51 7.90 -21.60 14.36
CA SER A 51 8.30 -21.90 12.98
C SER A 51 7.18 -21.57 11.99
N THR A 52 7.43 -20.63 11.08
CA THR A 52 6.52 -20.21 10.01
C THR A 52 7.20 -20.35 8.63
N PRO A 53 7.46 -21.58 8.17
CA PRO A 53 8.35 -21.84 7.03
C PRO A 53 7.86 -21.22 5.70
N ASP A 54 6.55 -21.12 5.49
CA ASP A 54 5.99 -20.53 4.27
C ASP A 54 6.20 -19.00 4.23
N LEU A 55 6.12 -18.33 5.38
CA LEU A 55 6.39 -16.90 5.50
C LEU A 55 7.88 -16.59 5.39
N GLU A 56 8.73 -17.44 5.98
CA GLU A 56 10.18 -17.38 5.83
C GLU A 56 10.61 -17.54 4.37
N SER A 57 10.01 -18.52 3.68
CA SER A 57 10.23 -18.73 2.25
C SER A 57 9.80 -17.51 1.42
N LEU A 58 8.66 -16.90 1.73
CA LEU A 58 8.20 -15.69 1.05
C LEU A 58 9.18 -14.53 1.24
N ALA A 59 9.67 -14.33 2.46
CA ALA A 59 10.62 -13.26 2.78
C ALA A 59 11.98 -13.45 2.10
N SER A 60 12.51 -14.68 2.09
CA SER A 60 13.83 -14.99 1.53
C SER A 60 13.84 -15.10 -0.01
N ASN A 61 12.74 -15.52 -0.63
CA ASN A 61 12.64 -15.71 -2.08
C ASN A 61 12.19 -14.45 -2.84
N GLY A 62 12.79 -13.31 -2.52
CA GLY A 62 12.54 -12.04 -3.22
C GLY A 62 11.41 -11.19 -2.63
N GLY A 63 10.86 -11.57 -1.47
CA GLY A 63 9.98 -10.72 -0.67
C GLY A 63 10.73 -9.53 -0.06
N THR A 64 9.98 -8.51 0.34
CA THR A 64 10.50 -7.39 1.13
C THR A 64 9.88 -7.42 2.52
N ILE A 65 10.72 -7.34 3.54
CA ILE A 65 10.30 -7.25 4.94
C ILE A 65 10.17 -5.76 5.31
N PHE A 66 9.03 -5.38 5.85
CA PHE A 66 8.78 -4.02 6.31
C PHE A 66 8.92 -3.93 7.82
N THR A 67 9.99 -3.30 8.31
CA THR A 67 10.24 -3.12 9.74
C THR A 67 9.60 -1.86 10.32
N ASP A 68 8.99 -1.02 9.47
CA ASP A 68 8.38 0.26 9.83
C ASP A 68 6.95 0.36 9.27
N PHE A 69 6.07 -0.52 9.76
CA PHE A 69 4.67 -0.62 9.35
C PHE A 69 3.76 -0.43 10.56
N TYR A 70 2.76 0.46 10.44
CA TYR A 70 1.89 0.85 11.54
C TYR A 70 0.43 0.56 11.24
N THR A 71 -0.29 0.13 12.27
CA THR A 71 -1.74 -0.02 12.27
C THR A 71 -2.37 0.98 13.23
N ALA A 72 -3.66 1.25 13.07
CA ALA A 72 -4.42 1.88 14.14
C ALA A 72 -4.54 0.92 15.34
N SER A 73 -4.98 1.44 16.48
CA SER A 73 -5.06 0.69 17.74
C SER A 73 -6.12 -0.41 17.77
N THR A 74 -7.01 -0.47 16.77
CA THR A 74 -8.10 -1.45 16.72
C THR A 74 -8.43 -1.86 15.27
N CYS A 75 -9.09 -3.01 15.12
CA CYS A 75 -9.26 -3.68 13.83
C CYS A 75 -10.07 -2.91 12.77
N SER A 76 -11.26 -2.36 13.08
CA SER A 76 -12.06 -1.56 12.12
C SER A 76 -11.40 -0.26 11.66
N PRO A 77 -10.80 0.59 12.53
CA PRO A 77 -9.96 1.70 12.08
C PRO A 77 -8.85 1.26 11.12
N THR A 78 -8.06 0.23 11.47
CA THR A 78 -6.97 -0.28 10.61
C THR A 78 -7.49 -0.76 9.26
N ARG A 79 -8.58 -1.54 9.24
CA ARG A 79 -9.19 -2.02 7.99
C ARG A 79 -9.79 -0.89 7.16
N SER A 80 -10.36 0.12 7.81
CA SER A 80 -10.90 1.28 7.09
C SER A 80 -9.81 2.01 6.31
N MET A 81 -8.66 2.26 6.94
CA MET A 81 -7.51 2.88 6.28
C MET A 81 -7.01 2.03 5.11
N LEU A 82 -6.91 0.72 5.29
CA LEU A 82 -6.45 -0.18 4.24
C LEU A 82 -7.39 -0.18 3.02
N LEU A 83 -8.70 -0.15 3.25
CA LEU A 83 -9.70 -0.22 2.19
C LEU A 83 -9.96 1.13 1.51
N SER A 84 -9.86 2.24 2.23
CA SER A 84 -10.12 3.58 1.70
C SER A 84 -8.85 4.31 1.24
N GLY A 85 -7.68 3.94 1.75
CA GLY A 85 -6.45 4.69 1.56
C GLY A 85 -6.40 6.04 2.29
N THR A 86 -7.30 6.27 3.27
CA THR A 86 -7.42 7.52 4.04
C THR A 86 -7.28 7.26 5.53
N ASP A 87 -7.10 8.33 6.31
CA ASP A 87 -7.17 8.24 7.78
C ASP A 87 -8.55 7.70 8.23
N TYR A 88 -8.57 6.96 9.35
CA TYR A 88 -9.78 6.30 9.84
C TYR A 88 -10.83 7.28 10.40
N HIS A 89 -10.45 8.49 10.83
CA HIS A 89 -11.42 9.55 11.14
C HIS A 89 -12.05 10.12 9.87
N VAL A 90 -11.29 10.27 8.80
CA VAL A 90 -11.84 10.67 7.49
C VAL A 90 -12.79 9.61 6.96
N ALA A 91 -12.46 8.33 7.18
CA ALA A 91 -13.31 7.19 6.84
C ALA A 91 -14.51 6.97 7.80
N GLY A 92 -14.75 7.89 8.75
CA GLY A 92 -15.87 7.83 9.70
C GLY A 92 -15.80 6.68 10.72
N LEU A 93 -14.66 6.00 10.84
CA LEU A 93 -14.44 4.82 11.68
C LEU A 93 -13.38 5.09 12.75
N GLY A 94 -13.62 6.10 13.59
CA GLY A 94 -12.79 6.48 14.74
C GLY A 94 -12.63 5.41 15.83
N GLN A 95 -13.58 4.49 15.95
CA GLN A 95 -13.62 3.42 16.97
C GLN A 95 -14.42 2.20 16.49
N MET A 96 -14.37 1.10 17.27
CA MET A 96 -15.27 -0.04 17.09
C MET A 96 -16.74 0.39 17.22
N SER A 97 -17.61 -0.13 16.35
CA SER A 97 -19.07 0.02 16.45
C SER A 97 -19.59 -0.32 17.84
N ASP A 98 -19.08 -1.40 18.43
CA ASP A 98 -19.51 -1.89 19.73
C ASP A 98 -19.12 -0.92 20.86
N MET A 99 -17.97 -0.26 20.73
CA MET A 99 -17.53 0.78 21.68
C MET A 99 -18.37 2.05 21.55
N ILE A 100 -18.73 2.44 20.33
CA ILE A 100 -19.63 3.58 20.09
C ILE A 100 -21.01 3.30 20.70
N GLN A 101 -21.54 2.09 20.52
CA GLN A 101 -22.82 1.68 21.10
C GLN A 101 -22.77 1.59 22.64
N ARG A 102 -21.66 1.11 23.21
CA ARG A 102 -21.50 0.96 24.67
C ARG A 102 -21.29 2.30 25.38
N TYR A 103 -20.63 3.26 24.72
CA TYR A 103 -20.33 4.58 25.28
C TYR A 103 -20.79 5.71 24.34
N PRO A 104 -22.10 5.82 24.06
CA PRO A 104 -22.61 6.73 23.03
C PRO A 104 -22.34 8.19 23.36
N LYS A 105 -22.29 8.55 24.66
CA LYS A 105 -21.95 9.92 25.10
C LYS A 105 -20.53 10.35 24.71
N LEU A 106 -19.61 9.40 24.51
CA LEU A 106 -18.23 9.70 24.16
C LEU A 106 -18.03 9.86 22.66
N TRP A 107 -18.83 9.19 21.82
CA TRP A 107 -18.51 9.01 20.40
C TRP A 107 -19.66 9.30 19.43
N SER A 108 -20.91 9.11 19.85
CA SER A 108 -22.06 9.24 18.95
C SER A 108 -22.25 10.68 18.48
N GLY A 109 -22.43 10.86 17.17
CA GLY A 109 -22.65 12.16 16.52
C GLY A 109 -21.42 13.06 16.48
N LYS A 110 -20.23 12.55 16.83
CA LYS A 110 -18.97 13.29 16.72
C LYS A 110 -18.32 13.09 15.36
N SER A 111 -17.57 14.09 14.92
CA SER A 111 -16.85 14.02 13.65
C SER A 111 -15.79 12.93 13.65
N GLY A 112 -15.79 12.09 12.63
CA GLY A 112 -14.92 10.93 12.47
C GLY A 112 -15.38 9.66 13.19
N TYR A 113 -16.64 9.59 13.59
CA TYR A 113 -17.28 8.44 14.28
C TYR A 113 -18.67 8.12 13.71
N GLU A 114 -19.01 8.68 12.55
CA GLU A 114 -20.34 8.63 11.94
C GLU A 114 -20.66 7.26 11.33
N GLY A 115 -19.65 6.41 11.12
CA GLY A 115 -19.81 5.07 10.53
C GLY A 115 -20.11 5.10 9.03
N ARG A 116 -19.74 6.17 8.33
CA ARG A 116 -19.86 6.29 6.86
C ARG A 116 -18.48 6.26 6.22
N LEU A 117 -18.30 5.34 5.28
CA LEU A 117 -17.06 5.18 4.51
C LEU A 117 -17.09 6.12 3.30
N ASN A 118 -16.57 7.33 3.47
CA ASN A 118 -16.45 8.39 2.45
C ASN A 118 -17.80 8.81 1.82
N ASP A 119 -18.09 10.12 1.85
CA ASP A 119 -19.18 10.72 1.07
C ASP A 119 -18.75 10.99 -0.38
#